data_AF-A0A969KMJ8-F1
#
_entry.id   AF-A0A969KMJ8-F1
#
_cell.length_a   1.000
_cell.length_b   1.000
_cell.length_c   1.000
_cell.angle_alpha   90.00
_cell.angle_beta   90.00
_cell.angle_gamma   90.00
#
_symmetry.space_group_name_H-M   'P 1'
#
loop_
_entity.id
_entity.type
_entity.pdbx_description
1 polymer ?
#
loop_
_entity_poly.entity_id
_entity_poly.type
_entity_poly.pdbx_seq_one_letter_code
_entity_poly.pdbx_strand_id
1 'polypeptide(L)'
;MPNPSLPYDLVILDLDGTILDLYHANKIPESVRLAISAVQAAGIPVTIGTGRTLANMRGHIDGLGITHPAITTQGAVIGDPVTGEILAETTIPLALARRAADWVDGQAFIAAFYFNDAEGRTRVLQNRTGPRVDFYDHVFGSPRTIQPRFADALTVPDAHPPVKFLIVDDPDARVTPEADIVAELQSLFAPDLYVTRTHPQLVEGTAEGIDKGHGVRRLCQLFDIDPQRVLAIGDNDNDIPMLA
;
A
#
# COMPACT_ATOMS: atom_id res chain seq x y z
N MET A 1 -1.80 -26.28 -8.25
CA MET A 1 -3.17 -26.78 -8.48
C MET A 1 -3.86 -26.81 -7.12
N PRO A 2 -5.01 -26.14 -6.97
CA PRO A 2 -5.75 -26.10 -5.70
C PRO A 2 -6.14 -27.50 -5.23
N ASN A 3 -6.05 -27.75 -3.92
CA ASN A 3 -6.37 -29.04 -3.32
C ASN A 3 -7.83 -29.01 -2.79
N PRO A 4 -8.77 -29.72 -3.43
CA PRO A 4 -10.18 -29.65 -3.06
C PRO A 4 -10.49 -30.23 -1.68
N SER A 5 -9.55 -30.94 -1.03
CA SER A 5 -9.71 -31.41 0.35
C SER A 5 -9.41 -30.34 1.39
N LEU A 6 -8.79 -29.22 1.01
CA LEU A 6 -8.47 -28.11 1.91
C LEU A 6 -9.62 -27.09 1.93
N PRO A 7 -9.88 -26.45 3.08
CA PRO A 7 -10.95 -25.46 3.20
C PRO A 7 -10.68 -24.19 2.37
N TYR A 8 -9.41 -23.83 2.18
CA TYR A 8 -8.96 -22.64 1.45
C TYR A 8 -7.81 -22.99 0.51
N ASP A 9 -7.72 -22.26 -0.60
CA ASP A 9 -6.63 -22.34 -1.58
C ASP A 9 -5.57 -21.26 -1.36
N LEU A 10 -5.89 -20.20 -0.61
CA LEU A 10 -4.97 -19.11 -0.29
C LEU A 10 -5.39 -18.43 1.03
N VAL A 11 -4.40 -18.06 1.84
CA VAL A 11 -4.58 -17.14 2.97
C VAL A 11 -3.91 -15.81 2.65
N ILE A 12 -4.62 -14.71 2.83
CA ILE A 12 -4.13 -13.35 2.65
C ILE A 12 -4.12 -12.68 4.02
N LEU A 13 -2.95 -12.22 4.44
CA LEU A 13 -2.76 -11.52 5.71
C LEU A 13 -2.44 -10.07 5.44
N ASP A 14 -3.14 -9.14 6.09
CA ASP A 14 -2.61 -7.79 6.22
C ASP A 14 -1.29 -7.80 7.02
N LEU A 15 -0.48 -6.76 6.83
CA LEU A 15 0.80 -6.60 7.51
C LEU A 15 0.66 -5.84 8.83
N ASP A 16 0.43 -4.53 8.75
CA ASP A 16 0.59 -3.56 9.83
C ASP A 16 -0.59 -3.62 10.81
N GLY A 17 -0.36 -4.06 12.06
CA GLY A 17 -1.43 -4.23 13.04
C GLY A 17 -2.07 -5.62 13.01
N THR A 18 -1.87 -6.37 11.92
CA THR A 18 -2.33 -7.76 11.77
C THR A 18 -1.26 -8.78 12.12
N ILE A 19 -0.15 -8.86 11.36
CA ILE A 19 0.96 -9.79 11.64
C ILE A 19 2.21 -9.08 12.14
N LEU A 20 2.35 -7.79 11.85
CA LEU A 20 3.43 -6.93 12.29
C LEU A 20 2.98 -6.15 13.51
N ASP A 21 3.65 -6.38 14.64
CA ASP A 21 3.33 -5.70 15.89
C ASP A 21 3.87 -4.26 15.88
N LEU A 22 3.02 -3.33 15.43
CA LEU A 22 3.31 -1.90 15.39
C LEU A 22 3.50 -1.28 16.78
N TYR A 23 2.95 -1.90 17.83
CA TYR A 23 2.86 -1.30 19.16
C TYR A 23 4.03 -1.63 20.08
N HIS A 24 4.79 -2.70 19.79
CA HIS A 24 5.91 -3.10 20.63
C HIS A 24 7.27 -3.03 19.92
N ALA A 25 7.46 -3.83 18.88
CA ALA A 25 8.81 -4.08 18.34
C ALA A 25 8.94 -3.86 16.84
N ASN A 26 7.85 -3.55 16.14
CA ASN A 26 7.78 -3.53 14.69
C ASN A 26 8.33 -4.85 14.08
N LYS A 27 7.97 -5.97 14.72
CA LYS A 27 8.41 -7.32 14.37
C LYS A 27 7.20 -8.25 14.32
N ILE A 28 7.34 -9.32 13.54
CA ILE A 28 6.36 -10.39 13.47
C ILE A 28 6.60 -11.32 14.66
N PRO A 29 5.64 -11.47 15.60
CA PRO A 29 5.80 -12.31 16.78
C PRO A 29 6.04 -13.78 16.41
N GLU A 30 6.82 -14.51 17.22
CA GLU A 30 7.15 -15.92 16.93
C GLU A 30 5.90 -16.80 16.82
N SER A 31 4.86 -16.54 17.62
CA SER A 31 3.56 -17.23 17.51
C SER A 31 2.94 -17.08 16.13
N VAL A 32 3.04 -15.90 15.52
CA VAL A 32 2.54 -15.62 14.16
C VAL A 32 3.41 -16.34 13.12
N ARG A 33 4.74 -16.35 13.29
CA ARG A 33 5.66 -17.09 12.41
C ARG A 33 5.36 -18.59 12.42
N LEU A 34 5.12 -19.16 13.60
CA LEU A 34 4.72 -20.56 13.77
C LEU A 34 3.36 -20.85 13.14
N ALA A 35 2.38 -19.95 13.28
CA ALA A 35 1.06 -20.12 12.66
C ALA A 35 1.15 -20.10 11.12
N ILE A 36 1.88 -19.14 10.54
CA ILE A 36 2.13 -19.07 9.09
C ILE A 36 2.78 -20.37 8.59
N SER A 37 3.84 -20.81 9.27
CA SER A 37 4.52 -22.07 8.94
C SER A 37 3.59 -23.28 9.00
N ALA A 38 2.73 -23.37 10.00
CA ALA A 38 1.76 -24.47 10.13
C ALA A 38 0.72 -24.48 8.99
N VAL A 39 0.21 -23.32 8.57
CA VAL A 39 -0.72 -23.19 7.44
C VAL A 39 -0.05 -23.63 6.14
N GLN A 40 1.18 -23.18 5.90
CA GLN A 40 1.96 -23.57 4.72
C GLN A 40 2.29 -25.07 4.73
N ALA A 41 2.63 -25.65 5.88
CA ALA A 41 2.89 -27.08 6.03
C ALA A 41 1.64 -27.94 5.76
N ALA A 42 0.44 -27.39 5.98
CA ALA A 42 -0.83 -28.01 5.60
C ALA A 42 -1.13 -27.92 4.08
N GLY A 43 -0.26 -27.25 3.31
CA GLY A 43 -0.38 -27.12 1.85
C GLY A 43 -1.17 -25.90 1.39
N ILE A 44 -1.52 -24.98 2.29
CA ILE A 44 -2.23 -23.74 1.93
C ILE A 44 -1.18 -22.61 1.79
N PRO A 45 -1.02 -22.00 0.61
CA PRO A 45 -0.13 -20.86 0.45
C PRO A 45 -0.63 -19.67 1.27
N VAL A 46 0.32 -18.87 1.75
CA VAL A 46 0.08 -17.62 2.48
C VAL A 46 0.70 -16.48 1.67
N THR A 47 -0.01 -15.35 1.60
CA THR A 47 0.49 -14.10 0.99
C THR A 47 0.06 -12.87 1.80
N ILE A 48 0.50 -11.69 1.38
CA ILE A 48 0.28 -10.41 2.06
C ILE A 48 -0.67 -9.51 1.27
N GLY A 49 -1.51 -8.77 1.98
CA GLY A 49 -2.33 -7.66 1.47
C GLY A 49 -2.10 -6.37 2.25
N THR A 50 -1.26 -5.46 1.76
CA THR A 50 -0.80 -4.27 2.52
C THR A 50 -0.87 -2.95 1.73
N GLY A 51 -0.92 -1.83 2.45
CA GLY A 51 -0.73 -0.48 1.90
C GLY A 51 0.73 -0.13 1.60
N ARG A 52 1.69 -0.89 2.14
CA ARG A 52 3.13 -0.72 1.85
C ARG A 52 3.44 -1.09 0.41
N THR A 53 4.52 -0.52 -0.12
CA THR A 53 5.04 -0.88 -1.44
C THR A 53 5.68 -2.27 -1.41
N LEU A 54 5.79 -2.93 -2.58
CA LEU A 54 6.44 -4.23 -2.70
C LEU A 54 7.84 -4.23 -2.10
N ALA A 55 8.66 -3.23 -2.44
CA ALA A 55 10.01 -3.11 -1.90
C ALA A 55 10.05 -3.00 -0.38
N ASN A 56 9.13 -2.22 0.22
CA ASN A 56 9.09 -2.03 1.66
C ASN A 56 8.55 -3.28 2.39
N MET A 57 7.49 -3.89 1.88
CA MET A 57 6.89 -5.10 2.45
C MET A 57 7.88 -6.27 2.51
N ARG A 58 8.71 -6.47 1.46
CA ARG A 58 9.70 -7.54 1.40
C ARG A 58 10.69 -7.53 2.57
N GLY A 59 11.05 -6.35 3.07
CA GLY A 59 11.93 -6.22 4.24
C GLY A 59 11.33 -6.72 5.56
N HIS A 60 10.00 -6.88 5.63
CA HIS A 60 9.29 -7.30 6.85
C HIS A 60 8.94 -8.79 6.86
N ILE A 61 8.79 -9.41 5.69
CA ILE A 61 8.33 -10.80 5.56
C ILE A 61 9.47 -11.80 5.35
N ASP A 62 10.71 -11.33 5.47
CA ASP A 62 11.89 -12.17 5.33
C ASP A 62 11.85 -13.36 6.32
N GLY A 63 12.22 -14.53 5.82
CA GLY A 63 12.19 -15.78 6.58
C GLY A 63 10.80 -16.33 6.93
N LEU A 64 9.70 -15.77 6.39
CA LEU A 64 8.36 -16.37 6.52
C LEU A 64 8.05 -17.42 5.45
N GLY A 65 8.87 -17.54 4.41
CA GLY A 65 8.61 -18.49 3.31
C GLY A 65 7.41 -18.12 2.44
N ILE A 66 6.99 -16.85 2.45
CA ILE A 66 5.92 -16.34 1.59
C ILE A 66 6.47 -16.18 0.17
N THR A 67 5.95 -16.98 -0.75
CA THR A 67 6.38 -17.01 -2.16
C THR A 67 5.24 -16.77 -3.15
N HIS A 68 3.99 -16.80 -2.69
CA HIS A 68 2.85 -16.47 -3.53
C HIS A 68 2.81 -14.94 -3.76
N PRO A 69 2.41 -14.46 -4.94
CA PRO A 69 2.35 -13.03 -5.23
C PRO A 69 1.53 -12.26 -4.20
N ALA A 70 1.99 -11.05 -3.87
CA ALA A 70 1.45 -10.23 -2.81
C ALA A 70 0.69 -9.02 -3.38
N ILE A 71 -0.34 -8.61 -2.65
CA ILE A 71 -1.14 -7.41 -2.90
C ILE A 71 -0.50 -6.28 -2.10
N THR A 72 -0.02 -5.25 -2.80
CA THR A 72 0.74 -4.14 -2.22
C THR A 72 0.19 -2.81 -2.72
N THR A 73 0.56 -1.71 -2.07
CA THR A 73 0.10 -0.35 -2.45
C THR A 73 -1.43 -0.28 -2.49
N GLN A 74 -2.10 -0.80 -1.46
CA GLN A 74 -3.57 -0.84 -1.36
C GLN A 74 -4.24 -1.57 -2.53
N GLY A 75 -3.59 -2.57 -3.11
CA GLY A 75 -4.13 -3.31 -4.26
C GLY A 75 -3.80 -2.72 -5.62
N ALA A 76 -3.07 -1.59 -5.68
CA ALA A 76 -2.57 -1.04 -6.92
C ALA A 76 -1.50 -1.92 -7.58
N VAL A 77 -0.76 -2.71 -6.79
CA VAL A 77 0.36 -3.53 -7.29
C VAL A 77 0.21 -4.97 -6.82
N ILE A 78 0.23 -5.91 -7.77
CA ILE A 78 0.48 -7.33 -7.51
C ILE A 78 1.93 -7.61 -7.86
N GLY A 79 2.70 -8.15 -6.92
CA GLY A 79 4.13 -8.36 -7.10
C GLY A 79 4.63 -9.66 -6.50
N ASP A 80 5.71 -10.19 -7.08
CA ASP A 80 6.42 -11.35 -6.56
C ASP A 80 7.27 -10.92 -5.34
N PRO A 81 7.00 -11.46 -4.14
CA PRO A 81 7.75 -11.10 -2.93
C PRO A 81 9.21 -11.61 -2.95
N VAL A 82 9.52 -12.62 -3.75
CA VAL A 82 10.85 -13.23 -3.83
C VAL A 82 11.74 -12.42 -4.75
N THR A 83 11.29 -12.17 -5.98
CA THR A 83 12.09 -11.47 -6.99
C THR A 83 11.96 -9.94 -6.89
N GLY A 84 10.79 -9.45 -6.49
CA GLY A 84 10.41 -8.03 -6.58
C GLY A 84 9.80 -7.63 -7.90
N GLU A 85 9.52 -8.59 -8.79
CA GLU A 85 8.86 -8.32 -10.06
C GLU A 85 7.44 -7.81 -9.83
N ILE A 86 7.07 -6.75 -10.53
CA ILE A 86 5.69 -6.27 -10.59
C ILE A 86 4.96 -7.06 -11.67
N LEU A 87 3.95 -7.84 -11.26
CA LEU A 87 3.15 -8.69 -12.13
C LEU A 87 1.93 -7.96 -12.69
N ALA A 88 1.42 -6.99 -11.92
CA ALA A 88 0.33 -6.12 -12.33
C ALA A 88 0.40 -4.81 -11.55
N GLU A 89 0.07 -3.71 -12.23
CA GLU A 89 0.07 -2.37 -11.66
C GLU A 89 -1.16 -1.59 -12.15
N THR A 90 -1.66 -0.68 -11.30
CA THR A 90 -2.55 0.41 -11.66
C THR A 90 -1.97 1.72 -11.13
N THR A 91 -1.72 2.67 -12.02
CA THR A 91 -1.24 4.01 -11.65
C THR A 91 -2.36 5.02 -11.62
N ILE A 92 -2.19 6.10 -10.86
CA ILE A 92 -3.03 7.30 -10.96
C ILE A 92 -2.83 7.91 -12.35
N PRO A 93 -3.89 8.14 -13.15
CA PRO A 93 -3.76 8.77 -14.45
C PRO A 93 -2.95 10.08 -14.37
N LEU A 94 -1.97 10.26 -15.27
CA LEU A 94 -1.00 11.35 -15.14
C LEU A 94 -1.65 12.74 -15.04
N ALA A 95 -2.74 12.99 -15.78
CA ALA A 95 -3.49 14.25 -15.69
C ALA A 95 -4.09 14.49 -14.30
N LEU A 96 -4.60 13.43 -13.66
CA LEU A 96 -5.15 13.48 -12.31
C LEU A 96 -4.04 13.62 -11.26
N ALA A 97 -2.93 12.89 -11.44
CA ALA A 97 -1.75 13.01 -10.59
C ALA A 97 -1.18 14.43 -10.58
N ARG A 98 -1.16 15.12 -11.73
CA ARG A 98 -0.75 16.53 -11.83
C ARG A 98 -1.65 17.44 -11.01
N ARG A 99 -2.98 17.31 -11.14
CA ARG A 99 -3.93 18.09 -10.33
C ARG A 99 -3.79 17.83 -8.83
N ALA A 100 -3.61 16.55 -8.44
CA ALA A 100 -3.39 16.18 -7.05
C ALA A 100 -2.07 16.75 -6.52
N ALA A 101 -0.99 16.69 -7.30
CA ALA A 101 0.29 17.28 -6.96
C ALA A 101 0.20 18.81 -6.82
N ASP A 102 -0.47 19.50 -7.74
CA ASP A 102 -0.69 20.95 -7.64
C ASP A 102 -1.44 21.32 -6.35
N TRP A 103 -2.48 20.56 -5.99
CA TRP A 103 -3.19 20.76 -4.73
C TRP A 103 -2.27 20.51 -3.52
N VAL A 104 -1.56 19.37 -3.48
CA VAL A 104 -0.64 19.02 -2.36
C VAL A 104 0.48 20.06 -2.23
N ASP A 105 1.04 20.54 -3.34
CA ASP A 105 2.09 21.57 -3.35
C ASP A 105 1.60 22.91 -2.77
N GLY A 106 0.31 23.19 -2.88
CA GLY A 106 -0.35 24.34 -2.25
C GLY A 106 -0.56 24.20 -0.73
N GLN A 107 -0.28 23.03 -0.15
CA GLN A 107 -0.53 22.74 1.26
C GLN A 107 0.74 22.76 2.13
N ALA A 108 0.52 22.92 3.44
CA ALA A 108 1.57 22.84 4.46
C ALA A 108 1.98 21.39 4.81
N PHE A 109 1.28 20.38 4.27
CA PHE A 109 1.50 18.98 4.62
C PHE A 109 2.88 18.44 4.23
N ILE A 110 3.35 17.45 4.99
CA ILE A 110 4.42 16.57 4.56
C ILE A 110 3.78 15.42 3.81
N ALA A 111 4.18 15.22 2.56
CA ALA A 111 3.59 14.22 1.69
C ALA A 111 4.67 13.51 0.87
N ALA A 112 4.28 12.37 0.30
CA ALA A 112 5.11 11.61 -0.62
C ALA A 112 4.30 11.08 -1.81
N PHE A 113 4.94 11.05 -2.98
CA PHE A 113 4.44 10.39 -4.19
C PHE A 113 5.34 9.21 -4.53
N TYR A 114 4.71 8.11 -4.96
CA TYR A 114 5.38 6.83 -5.21
C TYR A 114 5.28 6.48 -6.67
N PHE A 115 6.40 6.06 -7.25
CA PHE A 115 6.52 5.69 -8.65
C PHE A 115 7.23 4.36 -8.71
N ASN A 116 6.82 3.46 -9.58
CA ASN A 116 7.66 2.33 -9.96
C ASN A 116 8.33 2.65 -11.30
N ASP A 117 9.56 2.18 -11.50
CA ASP A 117 10.20 2.26 -12.81
C ASP A 117 9.92 1.01 -13.66
N ALA A 118 10.43 1.00 -14.89
CA ALA A 118 10.25 -0.11 -15.82
C ALA A 118 10.85 -1.43 -15.31
N GLU A 119 11.75 -1.37 -14.33
CA GLU A 119 12.34 -2.54 -13.68
C GLU A 119 11.62 -2.92 -12.37
N GLY A 120 10.49 -2.26 -12.05
CA GLY A 120 9.68 -2.52 -10.85
C GLY A 120 10.26 -1.96 -9.56
N ARG A 121 11.27 -1.08 -9.63
CA ARG A 121 11.85 -0.44 -8.43
C ARG A 121 11.03 0.77 -8.03
N THR A 122 10.74 0.87 -6.74
CA THR A 122 9.98 2.01 -6.21
C THR A 122 10.89 3.22 -5.95
N ARG A 123 10.56 4.35 -6.58
CA ARG A 123 11.07 5.69 -6.24
C ARG A 123 10.04 6.45 -5.42
N VAL A 124 10.47 6.99 -4.29
CA VAL A 124 9.63 7.80 -3.39
C VAL A 124 10.12 9.24 -3.40
N LEU A 125 9.24 10.16 -3.79
CA LEU A 125 9.50 11.61 -3.73
C LEU A 125 8.79 12.16 -2.51
N GLN A 126 9.50 12.86 -1.63
CA GLN A 126 8.96 13.52 -0.43
C GLN A 126 9.07 15.04 -0.59
N ASN A 127 8.04 15.82 -0.28
CA ASN A 127 8.11 17.26 -0.53
C ASN A 127 9.05 18.02 0.41
N ARG A 128 9.07 17.65 1.70
CA ARG A 128 9.88 18.34 2.71
C ARG A 128 10.18 17.43 3.90
N THR A 129 11.26 17.72 4.61
CA THR A 129 11.64 17.03 5.85
C THR A 129 10.75 17.49 7.01
N GLY A 130 10.61 16.64 8.03
CA GLY A 130 9.95 17.00 9.29
C GLY A 130 10.73 16.51 10.51
N PRO A 131 10.33 16.91 11.72
CA PRO A 131 11.09 16.64 12.94
C PRO A 131 11.03 15.16 13.37
N ARG A 132 10.00 14.41 12.96
CA ARG A 132 9.78 13.00 13.31
C ARG A 132 10.42 12.05 12.29
N VAL A 133 11.76 12.09 12.15
CA VAL A 133 12.49 11.34 11.10
C VAL A 133 12.15 9.86 11.08
N ASP A 134 12.19 9.17 12.23
CA ASP A 134 11.87 7.74 12.34
C ASP A 134 10.43 7.42 11.92
N PHE A 135 9.49 8.32 12.23
CA PHE A 135 8.11 8.18 11.78
C PHE A 135 8.03 8.28 10.25
N TYR A 136 8.68 9.27 9.63
CA TYR A 136 8.70 9.41 8.17
C TYR A 136 9.42 8.24 7.49
N ASP A 137 10.48 7.71 8.09
CA ASP A 137 11.16 6.50 7.61
C ASP A 137 10.25 5.29 7.64
N HIS A 138 9.46 5.15 8.71
CA HIS A 138 8.49 4.08 8.83
C HIS A 138 7.34 4.20 7.83
N VAL A 139 6.67 5.36 7.75
CA VAL A 139 5.44 5.51 6.94
C VAL A 139 5.72 5.69 5.45
N PHE A 140 6.82 6.36 5.09
CA PHE A 140 7.15 6.55 3.69
C PHE A 140 8.07 5.47 3.11
N GLY A 141 8.84 4.77 3.94
CA GLY A 141 9.90 3.86 3.51
C GLY A 141 11.16 4.60 3.04
N SER A 142 12.27 3.89 2.85
CA SER A 142 13.59 4.45 2.49
C SER A 142 14.23 3.61 1.36
N PRO A 143 15.01 4.20 0.43
CA PRO A 143 15.41 5.61 0.32
C PRO A 143 14.33 6.54 -0.26
N ARG A 144 14.45 7.85 -0.01
CA ARG A 144 13.56 8.90 -0.53
C ARG A 144 14.35 10.07 -1.11
N THR A 145 13.76 10.75 -2.08
CA THR A 145 14.32 11.98 -2.67
C THR A 145 13.45 13.17 -2.28
N ILE A 146 14.08 14.25 -1.80
CA ILE A 146 13.36 15.50 -1.52
C ILE A 146 13.02 16.18 -2.85
N GLN A 147 11.73 16.40 -3.08
CA GLN A 147 11.16 17.06 -4.25
C GLN A 147 10.21 18.17 -3.78
N PRO A 148 10.69 19.41 -3.56
CA PRO A 148 9.89 20.48 -2.94
C PRO A 148 8.55 20.78 -3.59
N ARG A 149 8.45 20.53 -4.90
CA ARG A 149 7.23 20.64 -5.69
C ARG A 149 7.03 19.40 -6.54
N PHE A 150 5.97 18.65 -6.30
CA PHE A 150 5.64 17.45 -7.07
C PHE A 150 5.25 17.76 -8.51
N ALA A 151 4.61 18.93 -8.74
CA ALA A 151 4.21 19.35 -10.08
C ALA A 151 5.41 19.39 -11.06
N ASP A 152 6.58 19.82 -10.58
CA ASP A 152 7.81 19.88 -11.39
C ASP A 152 8.25 18.48 -11.86
N ALA A 153 8.04 17.44 -11.03
CA ALA A 153 8.38 16.06 -11.39
C ALA A 153 7.36 15.40 -12.33
N LEU A 154 6.12 15.90 -12.38
CA LEU A 154 5.02 15.32 -13.16
C LEU A 154 4.77 16.04 -14.50
N THR A 155 5.39 17.20 -14.71
CA THR A 155 5.22 18.02 -15.93
C THR A 155 6.36 17.87 -16.94
N VAL A 156 7.43 17.16 -16.59
CA VAL A 156 8.53 16.85 -17.53
C VAL A 156 8.04 16.00 -18.71
N PRO A 157 8.70 16.09 -19.89
CA PRO A 157 8.51 15.13 -20.97
C PRO A 157 8.71 13.70 -20.43
N ASP A 158 7.83 12.79 -20.83
CA ASP A 158 7.84 11.38 -20.41
C ASP A 158 7.69 11.15 -18.89
N ALA A 159 7.05 12.08 -18.17
CA ALA A 159 6.71 11.90 -16.77
C ALA A 159 5.94 10.59 -16.53
N HIS A 160 6.50 9.73 -15.69
CA HIS A 160 5.86 8.47 -15.31
C HIS A 160 4.76 8.73 -14.27
N PRO A 161 3.56 8.15 -14.42
CA PRO A 161 2.47 8.33 -13.46
C PRO A 161 2.79 7.67 -12.10
N PRO A 162 2.36 8.25 -10.98
CA PRO A 162 2.55 7.64 -9.66
C PRO A 162 1.55 6.51 -9.42
N VAL A 163 1.91 5.53 -8.58
CA VAL A 163 1.00 4.48 -8.11
C VAL A 163 0.12 4.93 -6.95
N LYS A 164 0.65 5.81 -6.09
CA LYS A 164 -0.06 6.38 -4.94
C LYS A 164 0.57 7.70 -4.50
N PHE A 165 -0.15 8.44 -3.68
CA PHE A 165 0.44 9.45 -2.81
C PHE A 165 -0.03 9.26 -1.36
N LEU A 166 0.79 9.71 -0.42
CA LEU A 166 0.53 9.64 1.01
C LEU A 166 0.75 11.01 1.64
N ILE A 167 -0.22 11.48 2.40
CA ILE A 167 -0.19 12.74 3.15
C ILE A 167 -0.10 12.39 4.63
N VAL A 168 0.88 12.98 5.31
CA VAL A 168 0.95 12.96 6.76
C VAL A 168 0.14 14.14 7.29
N ASP A 169 -0.99 13.77 7.86
CA ASP A 169 -1.89 14.65 8.59
C ASP A 169 -1.41 14.75 10.04
N ASP A 170 -0.45 15.65 10.26
CA ASP A 170 0.15 15.90 11.57
C ASP A 170 -0.70 16.89 12.38
N PRO A 171 -1.35 16.47 13.48
CA PRO A 171 -2.19 17.34 14.30
C PRO A 171 -1.46 18.59 14.80
N ASP A 172 -0.16 18.47 15.09
CA ASP A 172 0.67 19.57 15.59
C ASP A 172 1.04 20.57 14.49
N ALA A 173 0.92 20.17 13.22
CA ALA A 173 1.17 21.02 12.06
C ALA A 173 -0.12 21.53 11.39
N ARG A 174 -1.31 21.18 11.90
CA ARG A 174 -2.57 21.63 11.33
C ARG A 174 -2.73 23.14 11.52
N VAL A 175 -2.82 23.86 10.42
CA VAL A 175 -3.27 25.26 10.42
C VAL A 175 -4.77 25.34 10.76
N THR A 176 -5.53 24.34 10.32
CA THR A 176 -6.98 24.19 10.55
C THR A 176 -7.28 22.81 11.14
N PRO A 177 -7.34 22.68 12.48
CA PRO A 177 -7.55 21.40 13.17
C PRO A 177 -8.83 20.66 12.77
N GLU A 178 -9.84 21.36 12.24
CA GLU A 178 -11.13 20.81 11.85
C GLU A 178 -11.19 20.34 10.39
N ALA A 179 -10.15 20.61 9.57
CA ALA A 179 -10.15 20.24 8.16
C ALA A 179 -10.03 18.72 8.00
N ASP A 180 -11.06 18.12 7.39
CA ASP A 180 -11.03 16.72 6.99
C ASP A 180 -10.41 16.60 5.58
N ILE A 181 -9.11 16.29 5.54
CA ILE A 181 -8.35 16.10 4.30
C ILE A 181 -8.98 15.03 3.40
N VAL A 182 -9.58 13.99 3.98
CA VAL A 182 -10.24 12.92 3.20
C VAL A 182 -11.45 13.51 2.48
N ALA A 183 -12.33 14.21 3.21
CA ALA A 183 -13.51 14.83 2.64
C ALA A 183 -13.15 15.90 1.58
N GLU A 184 -12.10 16.68 1.79
CA GLU A 184 -11.63 17.68 0.82
C GLU A 184 -11.14 17.03 -0.46
N LEU A 185 -10.26 16.02 -0.37
CA LEU A 185 -9.77 15.28 -1.54
C LEU A 185 -10.91 14.57 -2.26
N GLN A 186 -11.84 13.95 -1.54
CA GLN A 186 -13.03 13.32 -2.14
C GLN A 186 -13.88 14.35 -2.89
N SER A 187 -14.10 15.54 -2.33
CA SER A 187 -14.84 16.63 -3.00
C SER A 187 -14.16 17.08 -4.30
N LEU A 188 -12.82 17.11 -4.31
CA LEU A 188 -12.03 17.61 -5.45
C LEU A 188 -11.80 16.58 -6.56
N PHE A 189 -11.75 15.29 -6.20
CA PHE A 189 -11.22 14.25 -7.07
C PHE A 189 -12.10 13.00 -7.19
N ALA A 190 -13.19 12.86 -6.45
CA ALA A 190 -14.11 11.75 -6.67
C ALA A 190 -14.88 11.91 -8.00
N PRO A 191 -15.19 10.81 -8.69
CA PRO A 191 -14.84 9.42 -8.34
C PRO A 191 -13.44 9.00 -8.78
N ASP A 192 -12.72 9.83 -9.53
CA ASP A 192 -11.48 9.49 -10.23
C ASP A 192 -10.29 9.08 -9.31
N LEU A 193 -10.28 9.51 -8.05
CA LEU A 193 -9.36 9.03 -7.01
C LEU A 193 -10.11 8.24 -5.93
N TYR A 194 -9.52 7.10 -5.54
CA TYR A 194 -9.86 6.46 -4.28
C TYR A 194 -9.01 7.09 -3.16
N VAL A 195 -9.68 7.67 -2.17
CA VAL A 195 -9.03 8.35 -1.04
C VAL A 195 -9.48 7.70 0.26
N THR A 196 -8.52 7.29 1.08
CA THR A 196 -8.79 6.59 2.34
C THR A 196 -7.82 7.03 3.44
N ARG A 197 -8.25 6.86 4.70
CA ARG A 197 -7.39 7.03 5.87
C ARG A 197 -6.94 5.65 6.35
N THR A 198 -5.67 5.33 6.17
CA THR A 198 -5.10 4.01 6.51
C THR A 198 -4.51 3.96 7.92
N HIS A 199 -4.31 5.12 8.54
CA HIS A 199 -3.86 5.28 9.92
C HIS A 199 -4.37 6.64 10.41
N PRO A 200 -4.54 6.90 11.73
CA PRO A 200 -5.01 8.18 12.25
C PRO A 200 -4.32 9.42 11.68
N GLN A 201 -3.04 9.31 11.27
CA GLN A 201 -2.25 10.41 10.67
C GLN A 201 -1.98 10.26 9.16
N LEU A 202 -2.47 9.21 8.49
CA LEU A 202 -2.12 8.92 7.10
C LEU A 202 -3.34 8.95 6.20
N VAL A 203 -3.34 9.89 5.26
CA VAL A 203 -4.34 9.95 4.18
C VAL A 203 -3.66 9.54 2.88
N GLU A 204 -4.26 8.56 2.21
CA GLU A 204 -3.70 7.92 1.03
C GLU A 204 -4.63 8.13 -0.17
N GLY A 205 -4.05 8.37 -1.34
CA GLY A 205 -4.75 8.42 -2.61
C GLY A 205 -4.18 7.43 -3.62
N THR A 206 -5.08 6.65 -4.24
CA THR A 206 -4.82 5.73 -5.36
C THR A 206 -5.80 6.00 -6.50
N ALA A 207 -5.64 5.32 -7.63
CA ALA A 207 -6.61 5.42 -8.73
C ALA A 207 -8.01 4.94 -8.30
N GLU A 208 -9.05 5.41 -8.98
CA GLU A 208 -10.43 4.98 -8.74
C GLU A 208 -10.57 3.46 -8.63
N GLY A 209 -11.32 3.01 -7.61
CA GLY A 209 -11.65 1.60 -7.41
C GLY A 209 -10.46 0.71 -7.02
N ILE A 210 -9.31 1.30 -6.69
CA ILE A 210 -8.12 0.58 -6.23
C ILE A 210 -8.07 0.57 -4.70
N ASP A 211 -8.53 -0.56 -4.14
CA ASP A 211 -8.45 -0.93 -2.73
C ASP A 211 -7.93 -2.38 -2.58
N LYS A 212 -7.76 -2.84 -1.33
CA LYS A 212 -7.26 -4.21 -1.07
C LYS A 212 -8.20 -5.28 -1.64
N GLY A 213 -9.51 -5.05 -1.67
CA GLY A 213 -10.50 -5.98 -2.24
C GLY A 213 -10.40 -6.10 -3.76
N HIS A 214 -10.13 -4.99 -4.45
CA HIS A 214 -9.72 -4.99 -5.86
C HIS A 214 -8.44 -5.82 -6.04
N GLY A 215 -7.45 -5.62 -5.16
CA GLY A 215 -6.22 -6.42 -5.13
C GLY A 215 -6.48 -7.92 -5.03
N VAL A 216 -7.35 -8.36 -4.10
CA VAL A 216 -7.74 -9.77 -3.96
C VAL A 216 -8.38 -10.29 -5.24
N ARG A 217 -9.38 -9.58 -5.78
CA ARG A 217 -10.05 -9.99 -7.02
C ARG A 217 -9.08 -10.11 -8.19
N ARG A 218 -8.15 -9.16 -8.33
CA ARG A 218 -7.15 -9.16 -9.40
C ARG A 218 -6.15 -10.29 -9.24
N LEU A 219 -5.68 -10.56 -8.02
CA LEU A 219 -4.81 -11.69 -7.73
C LEU A 219 -5.52 -13.01 -8.07
N CYS A 220 -6.76 -13.20 -7.60
CA CYS A 220 -7.55 -14.39 -7.90
C CYS A 220 -7.70 -14.62 -9.41
N GLN A 221 -7.96 -13.56 -10.18
CA GLN A 221 -8.05 -13.63 -11.64
C GLN A 221 -6.73 -14.02 -12.31
N LEU A 222 -5.59 -13.44 -11.86
CA LEU A 222 -4.27 -13.71 -12.45
C LEU A 222 -3.79 -15.15 -12.21
N PHE A 223 -4.20 -15.75 -11.09
CA PHE A 223 -3.72 -17.06 -10.65
C PHE A 223 -4.79 -18.16 -10.65
N ASP A 224 -5.96 -17.89 -11.24
CA ASP A 224 -7.10 -18.83 -11.34
C ASP A 224 -7.49 -19.42 -9.98
N ILE A 225 -7.64 -18.55 -8.97
CA ILE A 225 -8.06 -18.90 -7.61
C ILE A 225 -9.53 -18.50 -7.44
N ASP A 226 -10.36 -19.41 -6.93
CA ASP A 226 -11.74 -19.09 -6.56
C ASP A 226 -11.75 -18.14 -5.35
N PRO A 227 -12.31 -16.92 -5.45
CA PRO A 227 -12.40 -15.99 -4.34
C PRO A 227 -13.12 -16.58 -3.11
N GLN A 228 -14.05 -17.51 -3.28
CA GLN A 228 -14.74 -18.18 -2.16
C GLN A 228 -13.82 -19.13 -1.36
N ARG A 229 -12.66 -19.46 -1.92
CA ARG A 229 -11.64 -20.31 -1.30
C ARG A 229 -10.45 -19.50 -0.79
N VAL A 230 -10.60 -18.18 -0.65
CA VAL A 230 -9.62 -17.29 -0.04
C VAL A 230 -10.04 -16.96 1.39
N LEU A 231 -9.10 -17.06 2.32
CA LEU A 231 -9.25 -16.51 3.68
C LEU A 231 -8.44 -15.23 3.79
N ALA A 232 -9.10 -14.10 4.06
CA ALA A 232 -8.44 -12.83 4.33
C ALA A 232 -8.51 -12.47 5.83
N ILE A 233 -7.45 -11.88 6.36
CA ILE A 233 -7.36 -11.42 7.76
C ILE A 233 -6.76 -10.01 7.77
N GLY A 234 -7.41 -9.07 8.45
CA GLY A 234 -6.98 -7.68 8.61
C GLY A 234 -7.56 -7.03 9.86
N ASP A 235 -7.13 -5.80 10.18
CA ASP A 235 -7.46 -5.10 11.43
C ASP A 235 -8.12 -3.72 11.23
N ASN A 236 -7.99 -3.10 10.06
CA ASN A 236 -8.39 -1.71 9.82
C ASN A 236 -9.45 -1.53 8.72
N ASP A 237 -9.98 -0.31 8.59
CA ASP A 237 -11.05 0.02 7.63
C ASP A 237 -10.66 -0.25 6.17
N ASN A 238 -9.38 -0.10 5.82
CA ASN A 238 -8.87 -0.42 4.48
C ASN A 238 -8.82 -1.94 4.20
N ASP A 239 -9.01 -2.79 5.20
CA ASP A 239 -9.13 -4.23 5.04
C ASP A 239 -10.55 -4.68 4.74
N ILE A 240 -11.57 -3.90 5.12
CA ILE A 240 -12.98 -4.25 4.91
C ILE A 240 -13.24 -4.75 3.47
N PRO A 241 -12.73 -4.11 2.40
CA PRO A 241 -12.95 -4.59 1.04
C PRO A 241 -12.36 -5.97 0.73
N MET A 242 -11.30 -6.40 1.43
CA MET A 242 -10.69 -7.73 1.23
C MET A 242 -11.33 -8.84 2.09
N LEU A 243 -12.12 -8.48 3.10
CA LEU A 243 -12.83 -9.43 3.99
C LEU A 243 -14.19 -9.90 3.44
N ALA A 244 -14.62 -9.34 2.31
CA ALA A 244 -15.95 -9.50 1.73
C ALA A 244 -16.07 -10.67 0.73
#